data_AF-X1U2S2-F1
#
_entry.id   AF-X1U2S2-F1
#
_cell.length_a   1.000
_cell.length_b   1.000
_cell.length_c   1.000
_cell.angle_alpha   90.00
_cell.angle_beta   90.00
_cell.angle_gamma   90.00
#
_symmetry.space_group_name_H-M   'P 1'
#
loop_
_entity.id
_entity.type
_entity.pdbx_description
1 polymer ?
#
loop_
_entity_poly.entity_id
_entity_poly.type
_entity_poly.pdbx_seq_one_letter_code
_entity_poly.pdbx_strand_id
1 'polypeptide(L)'
;GSTYFIVQQLKSKYIKNGKKNDLSLNERISKAHHSFPCSASMDQDSILKDSILHIGGYLIRNAIRRELNLEEQEGQKLTYIIK
;
A
#
# COMPACT_ATOMS: atom_id res chain seq x y z
N GLY A 1 13.64 -0.58 -5.68
CA GLY A 1 13.02 -1.72 -6.39
C GLY A 1 11.52 -1.56 -6.45
N SER A 2 10.81 -1.90 -5.37
CA SER A 2 9.34 -1.89 -5.32
C SER A 2 8.71 -0.53 -5.55
N THR A 3 9.19 0.54 -4.90
CA THR A 3 8.63 1.89 -5.05
C THR A 3 8.67 2.39 -6.50
N TYR A 4 9.82 2.24 -7.16
CA TYR A 4 9.97 2.60 -8.58
C TYR A 4 9.02 1.78 -9.45
N PHE A 5 8.96 0.46 -9.25
CA PHE A 5 8.05 -0.40 -9.99
C PHE A 5 6.58 0.02 -9.82
N ILE A 6 6.13 0.27 -8.59
CA ILE A 6 4.75 0.69 -8.30
C ILE A 6 4.43 2.02 -8.98
N VAL A 7 5.33 3.01 -8.92
CA VAL A 7 5.13 4.30 -9.60
C VAL A 7 5.07 4.11 -11.12
N GLN A 8 5.91 3.26 -11.69
CA GLN A 8 5.86 2.95 -13.12
C GLN A 8 4.55 2.30 -13.54
N GLN A 9 3.95 1.44 -12.69
CA GLN A 9 2.64 0.83 -12.93
C GLN A 9 1.47 1.82 -12.83
N LEU A 10 1.68 2.95 -12.15
CA LEU A 10 0.73 4.06 -12.01
C LEU A 10 0.92 5.13 -13.09
N LYS A 11 2.12 5.24 -13.69
CA LYS A 11 2.44 6.18 -14.75
C LYS A 11 1.50 6.00 -15.94
N SER A 12 1.01 7.11 -16.50
CA SER A 12 0.03 7.16 -17.61
C SER A 12 -1.40 6.73 -17.28
N LYS A 13 -1.74 6.45 -16.02
CA LYS A 13 -3.13 6.23 -15.60
C LYS A 13 -3.70 7.50 -14.99
N TYR A 14 -4.85 7.96 -15.47
CA TYR A 14 -5.59 9.03 -14.79
C TYR A 14 -5.98 8.54 -13.40
N ILE A 15 -5.40 9.13 -12.36
CA ILE A 15 -5.73 8.82 -10.97
C ILE A 15 -7.03 9.56 -10.64
N LYS A 16 -8.16 8.94 -10.98
CA LYS A 16 -9.45 9.38 -10.48
C LYS A 16 -9.64 8.72 -9.12
N ASN A 17 -9.79 9.53 -8.07
CA ASN A 17 -10.11 9.04 -6.73
C ASN A 17 -11.58 8.54 -6.68
N GLY A 18 -11.87 7.48 -7.42
CA GLY A 18 -13.20 6.85 -7.50
C GLY A 18 -14.17 7.56 -8.44
N LYS A 19 -14.44 6.96 -9.60
CA LYS A 19 -15.79 6.92 -10.18
C LYS A 19 -16.24 5.46 -10.16
N LYS A 20 -17.55 5.24 -10.05
CA LYS A 20 -18.27 3.97 -9.80
C LYS A 20 -17.83 2.72 -10.60
N ASN A 21 -17.06 2.88 -11.67
CA ASN A 21 -16.62 1.79 -12.57
C ASN A 21 -15.08 1.71 -12.73
N ASP A 22 -14.29 2.40 -11.89
CA ASP A 22 -12.83 2.37 -11.95
C ASP A 22 -12.21 1.85 -10.65
N LEU A 23 -11.15 1.06 -10.75
CA LEU A 23 -10.38 0.58 -9.59
C LEU A 23 -9.89 1.78 -8.79
N SER A 24 -10.13 1.76 -7.49
CA SER A 24 -9.65 2.80 -6.58
C SER A 24 -8.12 2.92 -6.67
N LEU A 25 -7.59 4.12 -6.38
CA LEU A 25 -6.14 4.33 -6.28
C LEU A 25 -5.49 3.29 -5.36
N ASN A 26 -6.16 2.95 -4.27
CA ASN A 26 -5.70 1.99 -3.28
C ASN A 26 -5.60 0.56 -3.82
N GLU A 27 -6.59 0.10 -4.58
CA GLU A 27 -6.54 -1.22 -5.23
C GLU A 27 -5.43 -1.28 -6.28
N ARG A 28 -5.23 -0.19 -7.03
CA ARG A 28 -4.14 -0.09 -8.03
C ARG A 28 -2.77 -0.20 -7.35
N ILE A 29 -2.57 0.50 -6.24
CA ILE A 29 -1.34 0.43 -5.44
C ILE A 29 -1.16 -0.98 -4.86
N SER A 30 -2.20 -1.56 -4.27
CA SER A 30 -2.14 -2.91 -3.67
C SER A 30 -1.77 -3.95 -4.73
N LYS A 31 -2.43 -3.91 -5.90
CA LYS A 31 -2.13 -4.84 -7.00
C LYS A 31 -0.68 -4.69 -7.50
N ALA A 32 -0.20 -3.45 -7.64
CA ALA A 32 1.19 -3.20 -8.02
C ALA A 32 2.17 -3.74 -6.97
N HIS A 33 1.90 -3.52 -5.67
CA HIS A 33 2.70 -4.02 -4.56
C HIS A 33 2.79 -5.55 -4.52
N HIS A 34 1.68 -6.26 -4.73
CA HIS A 34 1.68 -7.72 -4.81
C HIS A 34 2.31 -8.29 -6.09
N SER A 35 2.34 -7.53 -7.18
CA SER A 35 2.91 -7.97 -8.46
C SER A 35 4.42 -7.78 -8.57
N PHE A 36 5.02 -6.91 -7.73
CA PHE A 36 6.46 -6.89 -7.54
C PHE A 36 6.87 -8.16 -6.79
N PRO A 37 7.97 -8.85 -7.14
CA PRO A 37 8.39 -10.09 -6.46
C PRO A 37 8.27 -9.94 -4.95
N CYS A 38 7.43 -10.76 -4.31
CA CYS A 38 7.05 -10.57 -2.92
C CYS A 38 8.26 -10.83 -2.03
N SER A 39 8.89 -9.75 -1.60
CA SER A 39 10.12 -9.80 -0.79
C SER A 39 9.83 -9.80 0.72
N ALA A 40 8.57 -9.97 1.12
CA ALA A 40 8.13 -9.93 2.51
C ALA A 40 7.13 -11.06 2.81
N SER A 41 7.16 -11.56 4.05
CA SER A 41 6.27 -12.63 4.49
C SER A 41 4.81 -12.17 4.60
N MET A 42 3.90 -13.10 4.31
CA MET A 42 2.47 -13.01 4.58
C MET A 42 2.10 -13.48 6.00
N ASP A 43 3.03 -14.12 6.72
CA ASP A 43 2.80 -14.56 8.08
C ASP A 43 2.55 -13.36 9.00
N GLN A 44 1.63 -13.53 9.93
CA GLN A 44 1.32 -12.50 10.91
C GLN A 44 2.51 -12.33 11.87
N ASP A 45 3.05 -11.12 11.93
CA ASP A 45 4.09 -10.79 12.89
C ASP A 45 3.50 -10.74 14.31
N SER A 46 4.18 -11.38 15.25
CA SER A 46 3.69 -11.52 16.63
C SER A 46 3.63 -10.20 17.40
N ILE A 47 4.44 -9.20 17.02
CA ILE A 47 4.50 -7.87 17.62
C ILE A 47 3.53 -6.94 16.91
N LEU A 48 3.59 -6.86 15.57
CA LEU A 48 2.80 -5.92 14.77
C LEU A 48 1.33 -6.36 14.62
N LYS A 49 1.05 -7.65 14.87
CA LYS A 49 -0.25 -8.31 14.68
C LYS A 49 -0.78 -8.24 13.24
N ASP A 50 0.10 -8.01 12.28
CA ASP A 50 -0.17 -8.00 10.85
C ASP A 50 1.06 -8.53 10.09
N SER A 51 0.92 -8.81 8.79
CA SER A 51 2.03 -9.27 7.95
C SER A 51 2.96 -8.12 7.56
N ILE A 52 4.25 -8.42 7.44
CA ILE A 52 5.25 -7.45 6.96
C ILE A 52 4.90 -6.96 5.54
N LEU A 53 4.30 -7.83 4.71
CA LEU A 53 3.84 -7.42 3.38
C LEU A 53 2.74 -6.35 3.44
N HIS A 54 1.76 -6.48 4.35
CA HIS A 54 0.70 -5.49 4.54
C HIS A 54 1.25 -4.16 5.05
N ILE A 55 2.13 -4.20 6.05
CA ILE A 55 2.74 -2.97 6.60
C ILE A 55 3.48 -2.20 5.51
N GLY A 56 4.28 -2.89 4.69
CA GLY A 56 4.92 -2.27 3.53
C GLY A 56 3.91 -1.67 2.54
N GLY A 57 2.79 -2.37 2.32
CA GLY A 57 1.69 -1.88 1.47
C GLY A 57 1.00 -0.63 2.00
N TYR A 58 0.82 -0.49 3.32
CA TYR A 58 0.25 0.71 3.95
C TYR A 58 1.21 1.90 3.83
N LEU A 59 2.49 1.69 4.12
CA LEU A 59 3.50 2.75 4.03
C LEU A 59 3.59 3.33 2.62
N ILE A 60 3.63 2.48 1.60
CA ILE A 60 3.68 2.92 0.19
C ILE A 60 2.39 3.66 -0.19
N ARG A 61 1.24 3.14 0.23
CA ARG A 61 -0.05 3.75 -0.06
C ARG A 61 -0.15 5.16 0.52
N ASN A 62 0.23 5.33 1.78
CA ASN A 62 0.17 6.64 2.44
C ASN A 62 1.21 7.60 1.87
N ALA A 63 2.41 7.13 1.50
CA ALA A 63 3.39 7.95 0.79
C ALA A 63 2.83 8.50 -0.54
N ILE A 64 2.16 7.66 -1.34
CA ILE A 64 1.55 8.09 -2.61
C ILE A 64 0.39 9.07 -2.36
N ARG A 65 -0.47 8.79 -1.37
CA ARG A 65 -1.61 9.66 -1.02
C ARG A 65 -1.14 11.03 -0.56
N ARG A 66 -0.10 11.10 0.27
CA ARG A 66 0.55 12.33 0.71
C ARG A 66 1.07 13.16 -0.47
N GLU A 67 1.76 12.52 -1.41
CA GLU A 67 2.27 13.21 -2.60
C GLU A 67 1.14 13.74 -3.51
N LEU A 68 -0.02 13.07 -3.49
CA LEU A 68 -1.22 13.48 -4.22
C LEU A 68 -2.14 14.43 -3.42
N ASN A 69 -1.73 14.89 -2.24
CA ASN A 69 -2.54 15.72 -1.34
C ASN A 69 -3.92 15.08 -1.00
N LEU A 70 -3.95 13.76 -0.85
CA LEU A 70 -5.11 12.99 -0.40
C LEU A 70 -4.96 12.62 1.08
N GLU A 71 -6.07 12.51 1.80
CA GLU A 71 -6.08 12.03 3.19
C GLU A 71 -5.40 10.67 3.28
N GLU A 72 -4.48 10.46 4.22
CA GLU A 72 -3.89 9.14 4.44
C GLU A 72 -4.97 8.14 4.87
N GLN A 73 -4.85 6.89 4.43
CA GLN A 73 -5.68 5.82 4.99
C GLN A 73 -4.91 5.21 6.15
N GLU A 74 -5.49 5.27 7.35
CA GLU A 74 -4.99 4.43 8.44
C GLU A 74 -5.12 2.95 8.01
N GLY A 75 -3.99 2.27 7.85
CA GLY A 75 -3.95 0.82 7.81
C GLY A 75 -4.38 0.25 9.18
N GLN A 76 -4.35 -1.07 9.33
CA GLN A 76 -4.56 -1.67 10.65
C GLN A 76 -3.60 -1.01 11.67
N LYS A 77 -4.13 -0.49 12.79
CA LYS A 77 -3.29 0.19 13.80
C LYS A 77 -2.24 -0.79 14.32
N LEU A 78 -0.98 -0.48 14.03
CA LEU A 78 0.17 -1.22 14.55
C LEU A 78 0.10 -1.21 16.08
N THR A 79 -0.23 -2.36 16.66
CA THR A 79 -0.35 -2.51 18.11
C THR A 79 0.96 -3.07 18.62
N TYR A 80 1.87 -2.21 19.05
CA TYR A 80 3.13 -2.66 19.65
C TYR A 80 2.85 -3.17 21.06
N ILE A 81 3.14 -4.45 21.30
CA ILE A 81 3.19 -4.98 22.67
C ILE A 81 4.61 -4.73 23.20
N ILE A 82 4.78 -3.68 24.00
CA ILE A 82 5.98 -3.49 24.80
C ILE A 82 5.75 -4.28 26.10
N LYS A 83 6.57 -5.30 26.33
CA LYS A 83 6.45 -6.19 27.49
C LYS A 83 7.46 -5.80 28.56
#